data_AF-A0A7S0N901-F1
#
_entry.id   AF-A0A7S0N901-F1
#
_cell.length_a   1.000
_cell.length_b   1.000
_cell.length_c   1.000
_cell.angle_alpha   90.00
_cell.angle_beta   90.00
_cell.angle_gamma   90.00
#
_symmetry.space_group_name_H-M   'P 1'
#
loop_
_entity.id
_entity.type
_entity.pdbx_description
1 polymer ?
#
loop_
_entity_poly.entity_id
_entity_poly.type
_entity_poly.pdbx_seq_one_letter_code
_entity_poly.pdbx_strand_id
1 'polypeptide(L)'
;VFLPKIAPLSGELHSVTALTNLKTLVLQGRLSVGSEHLAGALAALPALSLLDMQHEGTGCFTATTPLLHACPQLEVLRLKYVVLHSVAELAQCSRLTEAALTVQRVG
;
A
#
# COMPACT_ATOMS: atom_id res chain seq x y z
N VAL A 1 7.11 -3.88 -10.29
CA VAL A 1 6.14 -4.10 -11.40
C VAL A 1 5.27 -2.87 -11.52
N PHE A 2 4.97 -2.42 -12.74
CA PHE A 2 4.00 -1.36 -13.00
C PHE A 2 2.69 -2.01 -13.45
N LEU A 3 1.59 -1.74 -12.73
CA LEU A 3 0.26 -2.22 -13.12
C LEU A 3 -0.52 -1.10 -13.82
N PRO A 4 -1.11 -1.35 -15.02
CA PRO A 4 -1.76 -0.31 -15.82
C PRO A 4 -3.16 0.10 -15.32
N LYS A 5 -3.57 1.28 -15.78
CA LYS A 5 -4.61 2.17 -15.24
C LYS A 5 -6.09 1.69 -15.31
N ILE A 6 -6.41 0.50 -15.84
CA ILE A 6 -7.76 0.21 -16.39
C ILE A 6 -8.44 -1.07 -15.87
N ALA A 7 -7.80 -1.95 -15.10
CA ALA A 7 -8.45 -3.18 -14.62
C ALA A 7 -8.81 -3.12 -13.13
N PRO A 8 -9.94 -3.71 -12.69
CA PRO A 8 -10.19 -3.95 -11.27
C PRO A 8 -9.09 -4.87 -10.73
N LEU A 9 -8.21 -4.30 -9.90
CA LEU A 9 -6.99 -4.92 -9.38
C LEU A 9 -7.22 -6.14 -8.48
N SER A 10 -8.46 -6.57 -8.22
CA SER A 10 -8.75 -7.76 -7.41
C SER A 10 -8.21 -9.06 -8.02
N GLY A 11 -8.26 -9.19 -9.35
CA GLY A 11 -7.66 -10.33 -10.07
C GLY A 11 -6.14 -10.21 -10.23
N GLU A 12 -5.63 -8.99 -10.42
CA GLU A 12 -4.20 -8.75 -10.65
C GLU A 12 -3.38 -8.83 -9.35
N LEU A 13 -3.95 -8.49 -8.19
CA LEU A 13 -3.28 -8.62 -6.89
C LEU A 13 -2.88 -10.07 -6.59
N HIS A 14 -3.72 -11.04 -6.97
CA HIS A 14 -3.40 -12.47 -6.82
C HIS A 14 -2.21 -12.90 -7.69
N SER A 15 -1.93 -12.20 -8.79
CA SER A 15 -0.76 -12.49 -9.62
C SER A 15 0.52 -11.86 -9.07
N VAL A 16 0.40 -10.70 -8.40
CA VAL A 16 1.55 -10.04 -7.76
C VAL A 16 2.09 -10.87 -6.59
N THR A 17 1.25 -11.55 -5.81
CA THR A 17 1.69 -12.37 -4.66
C THR A 17 2.63 -13.52 -5.05
N ALA A 18 2.61 -13.95 -6.31
CA ALA A 18 3.57 -14.94 -6.83
C ALA A 18 5.00 -14.38 -7.01
N LEU A 19 5.15 -13.05 -7.00
CA LEU A 19 6.43 -12.37 -7.16
C LEU A 19 7.16 -12.22 -5.82
N THR A 20 7.51 -13.34 -5.19
CA THR A 20 8.07 -13.38 -3.83
C THR A 20 9.38 -12.58 -3.64
N ASN A 21 10.12 -12.35 -4.73
CA ASN A 21 11.35 -11.53 -4.76
C ASN A 21 11.10 -10.05 -5.10
N LEU A 22 9.85 -9.62 -5.20
CA LEU A 22 9.51 -8.25 -5.57
C LEU A 22 9.92 -7.29 -4.45
N LYS A 23 10.90 -6.43 -4.74
CA LYS A 23 11.37 -5.38 -3.81
C LYS A 23 10.59 -4.08 -3.93
N THR A 24 10.00 -3.85 -5.08
CA THR A 24 9.36 -2.58 -5.42
C THR A 24 8.03 -2.80 -6.11
N LEU A 25 6.98 -2.27 -5.49
CA LEU A 25 5.64 -2.27 -6.03
C LEU A 25 5.16 -0.82 -6.18
N VAL A 26 4.84 -0.46 -7.41
CA VAL A 26 4.30 0.85 -7.75
C VAL A 26 2.92 0.62 -8.35
N LEU A 27 1.90 1.08 -7.65
CA LEU A 27 0.50 0.94 -8.03
C LEU A 27 -0.03 2.30 -8.48
N GLN A 28 -0.26 2.43 -9.79
CA GLN A 28 -0.75 3.66 -10.40
C GLN A 28 -2.09 3.43 -11.08
N GLY A 29 -3.12 4.19 -10.67
CA GLY A 29 -4.45 4.13 -11.28
C GLY A 29 -5.57 4.10 -10.25
N ARG A 30 -6.81 3.93 -10.71
CA ARG A 30 -7.98 3.86 -9.83
C ARG A 30 -8.01 2.50 -9.11
N LEU A 31 -7.46 2.46 -7.90
CA LEU A 31 -7.64 1.35 -6.97
C LEU A 31 -8.98 1.46 -6.25
N SER A 32 -9.89 0.55 -6.58
CA SER A 32 -11.09 0.26 -5.78
C SER A 32 -10.93 -1.09 -5.06
N VAL A 33 -9.75 -1.32 -4.46
CA VAL A 33 -9.46 -2.53 -3.70
C VAL A 33 -9.62 -2.20 -2.22
N GLY A 34 -10.41 -3.00 -1.51
CA GLY A 34 -10.52 -2.88 -0.05
C GLY A 34 -9.16 -3.05 0.62
N SER A 35 -8.90 -2.28 1.66
CA SER A 35 -7.65 -2.29 2.43
C SER A 35 -7.20 -3.70 2.86
N GLU A 36 -8.14 -4.57 3.22
CA GLU A 36 -7.85 -5.93 3.68
C GLU A 36 -7.31 -6.84 2.57
N HIS A 37 -7.86 -6.75 1.36
CA HIS A 37 -7.37 -7.51 0.21
C HIS A 37 -5.96 -7.06 -0.19
N LEU A 38 -5.70 -5.76 -0.09
CA LEU A 38 -4.37 -5.20 -0.34
C LEU A 38 -3.37 -5.63 0.73
N ALA A 39 -3.74 -5.57 2.00
CA ALA A 39 -2.91 -6.04 3.11
C ALA A 39 -2.55 -7.53 2.94
N GLY A 40 -3.52 -8.38 2.60
CA GLY A 40 -3.29 -9.80 2.36
C GLY A 40 -2.30 -10.06 1.22
N ALA A 41 -2.40 -9.32 0.12
CA ALA A 41 -1.46 -9.47 -0.98
C ALA A 41 -0.05 -8.95 -0.66
N LEU A 42 0.06 -7.84 0.06
CA LEU A 42 1.36 -7.29 0.45
C LEU A 42 2.06 -8.17 1.50
N ALA A 43 1.31 -8.83 2.39
CA ALA A 43 1.85 -9.82 3.32
C ALA A 43 2.53 -11.00 2.62
N ALA A 44 2.10 -11.33 1.39
CA ALA A 44 2.71 -12.37 0.57
C ALA A 44 4.00 -11.92 -0.14
N LEU A 45 4.45 -10.68 0.04
CA LEU A 45 5.65 -10.10 -0.58
C LEU A 45 6.75 -9.84 0.45
N PRO A 46 7.44 -10.89 0.95
CA PRO A 46 8.39 -10.77 2.06
C PRO A 46 9.63 -9.92 1.71
N ALA A 47 9.94 -9.76 0.42
CA ALA A 47 11.06 -8.96 -0.04
C ALA A 47 10.71 -7.48 -0.32
N LEU A 48 9.44 -7.08 -0.17
CA LEU A 48 8.97 -5.75 -0.57
C LEU A 48 9.51 -4.67 0.36
N SER A 49 10.42 -3.84 -0.13
CA SER A 49 10.99 -2.72 0.64
C SER A 49 10.41 -1.37 0.24
N LEU A 50 9.83 -1.24 -0.96
CA LEU A 50 9.20 -0.01 -1.44
C LEU A 50 7.77 -0.25 -1.90
N LEU A 51 6.83 0.49 -1.31
CA LEU A 51 5.45 0.58 -1.75
C LEU A 51 5.11 2.02 -2.12
N ASP A 52 4.71 2.23 -3.38
CA ASP A 52 4.23 3.52 -3.87
C ASP A 52 2.81 3.38 -4.41
N MET A 53 1.88 4.10 -3.79
CA MET A 53 0.47 4.21 -4.17
C MET A 53 0.03 5.68 -4.26
N GLN A 54 0.93 6.58 -4.65
CA GLN A 54 0.58 8.00 -4.83
C GLN A 54 -0.31 8.18 -6.07
N HIS A 55 -1.63 8.16 -5.85
CA HIS A 55 -2.61 8.30 -6.93
C HIS A 55 -3.07 9.76 -7.13
N GLU A 56 -3.40 10.16 -8.34
CA GLU A 56 -3.94 11.49 -8.69
C GLU A 56 -5.48 11.62 -8.53
N GLY A 57 -6.18 10.56 -8.15
CA GLY A 57 -7.65 10.55 -8.04
C GLY A 57 -8.21 10.21 -6.66
N THR A 58 -9.48 10.56 -6.46
CA THR A 58 -10.23 10.67 -5.20
C THR A 58 -10.53 9.37 -4.43
N GLY A 59 -9.76 8.29 -4.65
CA GLY A 59 -9.91 7.05 -3.89
C GLY A 59 -9.41 7.23 -2.47
N CYS A 60 -10.31 7.17 -1.49
CA CYS A 60 -9.98 7.23 -0.07
C CYS A 60 -9.53 5.83 0.39
N PHE A 61 -8.29 5.68 0.84
CA PHE A 61 -7.83 4.47 1.52
C PHE A 61 -8.27 4.56 2.99
N THR A 62 -9.40 3.95 3.31
CA THR A 62 -10.06 4.10 4.61
C THR A 62 -9.49 3.23 5.73
N ALA A 63 -8.46 2.42 5.49
CA ALA A 63 -7.77 1.70 6.56
C ALA A 63 -6.32 1.36 6.18
N THR A 64 -5.39 2.21 6.58
CA THR A 64 -3.94 1.95 6.44
C THR A 64 -3.37 1.02 7.50
N THR A 65 -4.06 0.84 8.62
CA THR A 65 -3.57 0.04 9.75
C THR A 65 -3.33 -1.43 9.39
N PRO A 66 -4.25 -2.13 8.69
CA PRO A 66 -4.01 -3.50 8.22
C PRO A 66 -2.82 -3.61 7.26
N LEU A 67 -2.58 -2.57 6.46
CA LEU A 67 -1.51 -2.53 5.47
C LEU A 67 -0.13 -2.40 6.12
N LEU A 68 -0.01 -1.53 7.14
CA LEU A 68 1.23 -1.34 7.88
C LEU A 68 1.62 -2.61 8.66
N HIS A 69 0.63 -3.31 9.23
CA HIS A 69 0.82 -4.61 9.87
C HIS A 69 1.31 -5.70 8.91
N ALA A 70 0.84 -5.68 7.65
CA ALA A 70 1.19 -6.69 6.66
C ALA A 70 2.63 -6.55 6.14
N CYS A 71 3.27 -5.40 6.34
CA CYS A 71 4.58 -5.10 5.75
C CYS A 71 5.56 -4.43 6.72
N PRO A 72 5.95 -5.13 7.80
CA PRO A 72 6.96 -4.60 8.74
C PRO A 72 8.33 -4.37 8.08
N GLN A 73 8.59 -5.02 6.94
CA GLN A 73 9.84 -4.94 6.18
C GLN A 73 9.98 -3.69 5.30
N LEU A 74 8.94 -2.86 5.16
CA LEU A 74 8.98 -1.68 4.28
C LEU A 74 10.00 -0.66 4.76
N GLU A 75 10.80 -0.17 3.81
CA GLU A 75 11.79 0.89 4.01
C GLU A 75 11.30 2.23 3.46
N VAL A 76 10.47 2.18 2.40
CA VAL A 76 9.90 3.35 1.74
C VAL A 76 8.40 3.15 1.55
N LEU A 77 7.61 4.08 2.07
CA LEU A 77 6.16 4.07 1.94
C LEU A 77 5.66 5.41 1.40
N ARG A 78 4.97 5.36 0.26
CA ARG A 78 4.37 6.54 -0.36
C ARG A 78 2.89 6.33 -0.60
N LEU A 79 2.05 7.05 0.13
CA LEU A 79 0.59 6.92 0.07
C LEU A 79 -0.09 8.29 -0.06
N LYS A 80 -1.16 8.35 -0.85
CA LYS A 80 -2.02 9.54 -0.96
C LYS A 80 -3.45 9.18 -0.56
N TYR A 81 -4.15 10.12 0.08
CA TYR A 81 -5.54 9.96 0.56
C TYR A 81 -5.72 8.81 1.57
N VAL A 82 -4.84 8.77 2.57
CA VAL A 82 -4.93 7.80 3.66
C VAL A 82 -5.68 8.34 4.86
N VAL A 83 -6.41 7.46 5.53
CA VAL A 83 -6.98 7.71 6.86
C VAL A 83 -6.08 7.06 7.89
N LEU A 84 -5.31 7.89 8.60
CA LEU A 84 -4.55 7.48 9.77
C LEU A 84 -5.30 7.99 11.00
N HIS A 85 -5.57 7.12 11.97
CA HIS A 85 -6.08 7.54 13.27
C HIS A 85 -4.96 8.16 14.11
N SER A 86 -3.72 7.68 13.91
CA SER A 86 -2.53 8.24 14.53
C SER A 86 -1.29 8.01 13.68
N VAL A 87 -0.35 8.96 13.72
CA VAL A 87 1.00 8.80 13.12
C VAL A 87 1.76 7.65 13.79
N ALA A 88 1.42 7.29 15.04
CA ALA A 88 1.99 6.15 15.74
C ALA A 88 1.76 4.80 15.02
N GLU A 89 0.76 4.71 14.13
CA GLU A 89 0.54 3.52 13.32
C GLU A 89 1.74 3.20 12.40
N LEU A 90 2.56 4.20 12.03
CA LEU A 90 3.76 3.99 11.23
C LEU A 90 4.86 3.24 11.98
N ALA A 91 4.81 3.21 13.31
CA ALA A 91 5.79 2.47 14.12
C ALA A 91 5.78 0.96 13.87
N GLN A 92 4.72 0.44 13.24
CA GLN A 92 4.60 -0.94 12.77
C GLN A 92 5.66 -1.29 11.71
N CYS A 93 6.05 -0.31 10.89
CA CYS A 93 7.11 -0.47 9.89
C CYS A 93 8.44 -0.08 10.52
N SER A 94 9.03 -0.98 11.31
CA SER A 94 10.28 -0.72 12.07
C SER A 94 11.49 -0.40 11.19
N ARG A 95 11.42 -0.76 9.90
CA ARG A 95 12.47 -0.49 8.91
C ARG A 95 12.22 0.76 8.07
N LEU A 96 11.14 1.50 8.33
CA LEU A 96 10.75 2.64 7.52
C LEU A 96 11.76 3.79 7.67
N THR A 97 12.36 4.19 6.56
CA THR A 97 13.33 5.30 6.47
C THR A 97 12.73 6.50 5.75
N GLU A 98 11.74 6.28 4.88
CA GLU A 98 11.04 7.32 4.14
C GLU A 98 9.52 7.07 4.16
N ALA A 99 8.76 8.11 4.53
CA ALA A 99 7.31 8.11 4.48
C ALA A 99 6.79 9.40 3.82
N ALA A 100 6.08 9.28 2.71
CA ALA A 100 5.40 10.39 2.05
C ALA A 100 3.88 10.14 2.08
N LEU A 101 3.18 10.82 2.98
CA LEU A 101 1.77 10.55 3.29
C LEU A 101 0.93 11.80 3.07
N THR A 102 -0.12 11.69 2.27
CA THR A 102 -1.19 12.72 2.21
C THR A 102 -2.42 12.20 2.95
N VAL A 103 -2.70 12.78 4.11
CA VAL A 103 -3.79 12.32 5.00
C VAL A 103 -5.08 13.06 4.64
N GLN A 104 -6.19 12.33 4.54
CA GLN A 104 -7.52 12.94 4.54
C GLN A 104 -8.03 13.04 5.97
N ARG A 105 -8.32 14.27 6.41
CA ARG A 105 -8.96 14.50 7.71
C ARG A 105 -10.42 14.04 7.58
N VAL A 106 -10.74 12.90 8.16
CA VAL A 106 -12.13 12.49 8.33
C VAL A 106 -12.69 13.38 9.44
N GLY A 107 -13.62 14.27 9.07
CA GLY A 107 -14.37 15.12 10.00
C GLY A 107 -15.46 14.33 10.70
#